data_AF-A0A351Y781-F1
#
_entry.id   AF-A0A351Y781-F1
#
_cell.length_a   1.000
_cell.length_b   1.000
_cell.length_c   1.000
_cell.angle_alpha   90.00
_cell.angle_beta   90.00
_cell.angle_gamma   90.00
#
_symmetry.space_group_name_H-M   'P 1'
#
loop_
_entity.id
_entity.type
_entity.pdbx_description
1 polymer ?
#
loop_
_entity_poly.entity_id
_entity_poly.type
_entity_poly.pdbx_seq_one_letter_code
_entity_poly.pdbx_strand_id
1 'polypeptide(L)' 'MEIVKQTDTTITFNLEILTGRTHQIRYHLSHHGLPIVGDYLYGDPKETTPMQLTAYKLVFRDPENELVTIEI' A
#
# COMPACT_ATOMS: atom_id res chain seq x y z
N MET A 1 9.12 4.44 3.92
CA MET A 1 8.92 2.99 3.77
C MET A 1 9.55 2.32 4.96
N GLU A 2 8.75 1.63 5.76
CA GLU A 2 9.18 0.91 6.95
C GLU A 2 8.66 -0.53 6.89
N ILE A 3 9.46 -1.51 7.31
CA ILE A 3 9.03 -2.91 7.40
C ILE A 3 8.35 -3.11 8.75
N VAL A 4 7.09 -3.51 8.73
CA VAL A 4 6.28 -3.79 9.92
C VAL A 4 6.43 -5.25 10.35
N LYS A 5 6.46 -6.16 9.36
CA LYS A 5 6.54 -7.60 9.58
C LYS A 5 7.22 -8.26 8.38
N GLN A 6 8.00 -9.28 8.66
CA GLN A 6 8.59 -10.14 7.63
C GLN A 6 8.38 -11.60 8.03
N THR A 7 8.00 -12.41 7.05
CA THR A 7 7.91 -13.87 7.13
C THR A 7 8.80 -14.47 6.04
N ASP A 8 8.85 -15.80 5.96
CA ASP A 8 9.64 -16.50 4.94
C ASP A 8 9.15 -16.21 3.51
N THR A 9 7.89 -15.82 3.33
CA THR A 9 7.26 -15.65 2.01
C THR A 9 6.68 -14.26 1.75
N THR A 10 6.48 -13.44 2.78
CA THR A 10 5.82 -12.12 2.66
C THR A 10 6.47 -11.06 3.53
N ILE A 11 6.38 -9.81 3.08
CA ILE A 11 6.82 -8.62 3.81
C ILE A 11 5.66 -7.62 3.88
N THR A 12 5.40 -7.09 5.06
CA THR A 12 4.39 -6.04 5.30
C THR A 12 5.10 -4.70 5.45
N PHE A 13 4.66 -3.71 4.67
CA PHE A 13 5.25 -2.37 4.65
C PHE A 13 4.26 -1.30 5.11
N ASN A 14 4.77 -0.33 5.87
CA ASN A 14 4.18 0.99 5.98
C ASN A 14 4.76 1.89 4.88
N LEU A 15 3.87 2.39 4.02
CA LEU A 15 4.24 3.20 2.86
C LEU A 15 3.64 4.60 2.98
N GLU A 16 4.42 5.59 2.58
CA GLU A 16 3.97 6.96 2.38
C GLU A 16 4.01 7.23 0.88
N ILE A 17 2.91 7.77 0.33
CA ILE A 17 2.81 8.10 -1.08
C ILE A 17 3.16 9.57 -1.29
N LEU A 18 4.07 9.84 -2.23
CA LEU A 18 4.42 11.21 -2.62
C LEU A 18 3.51 11.76 -3.73
N THR A 19 2.97 10.86 -4.57
CA THR A 19 2.07 11.19 -5.67
C THR A 19 0.93 10.19 -5.73
N GLY A 20 -0.19 10.57 -6.34
CA GLY A 20 -1.42 9.76 -6.42
C GLY A 20 -1.71 9.17 -7.79
N ARG A 21 -0.70 8.67 -8.53
CA ARG A 21 -0.95 8.07 -9.86
C ARG A 21 -1.73 6.76 -9.73
N THR A 22 -2.53 6.44 -10.75
CA THR A 22 -3.29 5.18 -10.81
C THR A 22 -2.35 3.98 -10.62
N HIS A 23 -2.69 3.10 -9.68
CA HIS A 23 -1.94 1.87 -9.36
C HIS A 23 -0.48 2.08 -8.95
N GLN A 24 -0.08 3.29 -8.52
CA GLN A 24 1.32 3.61 -8.27
C GLN A 24 2.03 2.61 -7.35
N ILE A 25 1.45 2.31 -6.18
CA ILE A 25 2.03 1.36 -5.21
C ILE A 25 2.15 -0.04 -5.84
N ARG A 26 1.08 -0.51 -6.47
CA ARG A 26 0.99 -1.85 -7.09
C ARG A 26 2.08 -2.05 -8.14
N TYR A 27 2.22 -1.08 -9.05
CA TYR A 27 3.23 -1.09 -10.10
C TYR A 27 4.65 -1.08 -9.52
N HIS A 28 4.95 -0.13 -8.63
CA HIS A 28 6.31 0.01 -8.08
C HIS A 28 6.76 -1.24 -7.33
N LEU A 29 5.90 -1.79 -6.48
CA LEU A 29 6.22 -2.99 -5.72
C LEU A 29 6.45 -4.21 -6.63
N SER A 30 5.56 -4.44 -7.61
CA SER A 30 5.72 -5.51 -8.59
C SER A 30 6.97 -5.34 -9.47
N HIS A 31 7.28 -4.12 -9.90
CA HIS A 31 8.48 -3.81 -10.68
C HIS A 31 9.78 -4.12 -9.92
N HIS A 32 9.75 -4.05 -8.58
CA HIS A 32 10.85 -4.45 -7.71
C HIS A 32 10.82 -5.93 -7.28
N GLY A 33 9.95 -6.75 -7.89
CA GLY A 33 9.85 -8.18 -7.57
C GLY A 33 9.10 -8.49 -6.27
N LEU A 34 8.34 -7.53 -5.75
CA LEU A 34 7.56 -7.64 -4.52
C LEU A 34 6.06 -7.38 -4.80
N PRO A 35 5.39 -8.11 -5.71
CA PRO A 35 4.00 -7.86 -6.01
C PRO A 35 3.11 -7.97 -4.77
N ILE A 36 2.04 -7.18 -4.72
CA ILE A 36 1.09 -7.22 -3.60
C ILE A 36 0.33 -8.55 -3.62
N VAL A 37 0.23 -9.19 -2.45
CA VAL A 37 -0.56 -10.41 -2.28
C VAL A 37 -2.03 -10.14 -2.65
N GLY A 38 -2.62 -10.97 -3.50
CA GLY A 38 -3.99 -10.79 -4.00
C GLY A 38 -4.13 -9.75 -5.12
N ASP A 39 -3.04 -9.21 -5.66
CA ASP A 39 -3.09 -8.34 -6.84
C ASP A 39 -3.20 -9.16 -8.14
N TYR A 40 -4.40 -9.22 -8.70
CA TYR A 40 -4.69 -9.96 -9.94
C TYR A 40 -4.00 -9.40 -11.20
N LEU A 41 -3.55 -8.14 -11.19
CA LEU A 41 -3.01 -7.46 -12.37
C LEU A 41 -1.49 -7.48 -12.39
N TYR A 42 -0.86 -7.19 -11.25
CA TYR A 42 0.60 -7.10 -11.12
C TYR A 42 1.22 -8.26 -10.33
N GLY A 43 0.39 -9.15 -9.76
CA GLY A 43 0.80 -10.35 -9.03
C GLY A 43 0.29 -11.63 -9.70
N ASP A 44 -0.28 -12.54 -8.92
CA ASP A 44 -0.82 -13.80 -9.42
C ASP A 44 -2.33 -13.68 -9.72
N PRO A 45 -2.77 -13.81 -10.99
CA PRO A 45 -4.18 -13.75 -11.36
C PRO A 45 -5.02 -14.93 -10.84
N LYS A 46 -4.39 -15.99 -10.34
CA LYS A 46 -5.08 -17.15 -9.75
C LYS A 46 -5.28 -17.01 -8.23
N GLU A 47 -4.69 -15.98 -7.63
CA GLU A 47 -4.81 -15.75 -6.19
C GLU A 47 -6.26 -15.40 -5.84
N THR A 48 -6.82 -16.10 -4.85
CA THR A 48 -8.19 -15.87 -4.36
C THR A 48 -8.22 -14.97 -3.14
N THR A 49 -7.05 -14.74 -2.53
CA THR A 49 -6.88 -13.82 -1.41
C THR A 49 -7.23 -12.38 -1.86
N PRO A 50 -8.03 -11.62 -1.07
CA PRO A 50 -8.25 -10.20 -1.34
C PRO A 50 -6.93 -9.42 -1.37
N MET A 51 -6.85 -8.40 -2.22
CA MET A 51 -5.66 -7.57 -2.35
C MET A 51 -5.24 -6.97 -1.00
N GLN A 52 -4.01 -7.25 -0.57
CA GLN A 52 -3.44 -6.81 0.70
C GLN A 52 -2.85 -5.39 0.59
N LEU A 53 -3.69 -4.42 0.26
CA LEU A 53 -3.34 -3.00 0.20
C LEU A 53 -4.46 -2.17 0.85
N THR A 54 -4.14 -1.55 1.98
CA THR A 54 -5.10 -0.78 2.77
C THR A 54 -4.58 0.62 3.04
N ALA A 55 -5.39 1.63 2.73
CA ALA A 55 -5.15 3.00 3.18
C ALA A 55 -5.57 3.11 4.65
N TYR A 56 -4.63 2.90 5.56
CA TYR A 56 -4.91 2.84 7.00
C TYR A 56 -4.74 4.19 7.72
N LYS A 57 -4.07 5.17 7.09
CA LYS A 57 -3.81 6.50 7.67
C LYS A 57 -3.94 7.59 6.61
N LEU A 58 -4.60 8.67 6.97
CA LEU A 58 -4.71 9.90 6.17
C LEU A 58 -4.38 11.11 7.07
N VAL A 59 -3.42 11.93 6.64
CA VAL A 59 -3.04 13.17 7.31
C VAL A 59 -3.23 14.31 6.31
N PHE A 60 -4.00 15.33 6.67
CA PHE A 60 -4.26 16.48 5.82
C PHE A 60 -4.53 17.72 6.66
N ARG A 61 -4.49 18.89 5.99
CA ARG A 61 -4.98 20.13 6.58
C ARG A 61 -6.43 20.35 6.21
N ASP A 62 -7.25 20.69 7.18
CA ASP A 62 -8.65 21.03 6.95
C ASP A 62 -8.81 22.46 6.38
N PRO A 63 -10.03 22.95 6.13
CA PRO A 63 -10.26 24.31 5.62
C PRO A 63 -9.78 25.43 6.57
N GLU A 64 -9.67 25.16 7.87
CA GLU A 64 -9.16 26.09 8.89
C GLU A 64 -7.63 25.99 9.05
N ASN A 65 -6.98 25.17 8.22
CA ASN A 65 -5.54 24.90 8.19
C ASN A 65 -5.04 24.12 9.43
N GLU A 66 -5.93 23.45 10.16
CA GLU A 66 -5.58 22.56 11.27
C GLU A 66 -5.15 21.19 10.74
N LEU A 67 -4.19 20.56 11.44
CA LEU A 67 -3.68 19.24 11.04
C LEU A 67 -4.60 18.14 11.57
N VAL A 68 -5.26 17.44 10.66
CA VAL A 68 -6.18 16.33 10.97
C VAL A 68 -5.53 15.00 10.60
N THR A 69 -5.65 14.02 11.49
CA THR A 69 -5.19 12.63 11.26
C THR A 69 -6.37 11.67 11.42
N ILE A 70 -6.58 10.80 10.44
CA ILE A 70 -7.59 9.74 10.44
C ILE A 70 -6.85 8.41 10.30
N GLU A 71 -7.15 7.45 11.17
CA GLU A 71 -6.57 6.10 11.16
C GLU A 71 -7.70 5.05 11.25
N ILE A 72 -7.50 3.89 10.61
CA ILE A 72 -8.44 2.75 10.57
C ILE A 72 -7.82 1.54 11.25
#